data_AF-A0A2T9WTB1-F1
#
_entry.id   AF-A0A2T9WTB1-F1
#
_cell.length_a   1.000
_cell.length_b   1.000
_cell.length_c   1.000
_cell.angle_alpha   90.00
_cell.angle_beta   90.00
_cell.angle_gamma   90.00
#
_symmetry.space_group_name_H-M   'P 1'
#
loop_
_entity.id
_entity.type
_entity.pdbx_description
1 polymer ?
#
loop_
_entity_poly.entity_id
_entity_poly.type
_entity_poly.pdbx_seq_one_letter_code
_entity_poly.pdbx_strand_id
1 'polypeptide(L)'
;MIYTFFNLILILLIGIFAGIEGSITGLGGGAIISPILTIFLDYPLYLTIGVSLLSTISTSLSSSLRYIKKKIANDNIAISLLTATTFGAIFGFLLNNYLYTHNLFFIVYIIFGVVLLLSSIFLIIKNLRKRYYPSKPDDSTYFFNLFGKYEEKGEIIYYDGVRWVYGWIVMLFAGFVSGLLGIGSGILKVLGMDLIMNLPIKVSTTTSNFMIGITADTSSILYFKAGYIDFILLPFLTLGVLIGAWIGTRLLMKLKDNTVRFIFIIFVSYLGAKLLLAGLNIDNILYSLLITFIISLISFILLKKVKFKEKEEEKLNFEKYIKEDDAFINKMYKFQKIALILLFILNISAIIYYLLTENILLSYIYYFILISIPFIEILMELKKYLNEKNTLYIALSTIIIINLILGMFILPFIIL
;
A
#
# COMPACT_ATOMS: atom_id res chain seq x y z
N MET A 1 -7.56 -27.74 2.86
CA MET A 1 -8.71 -27.05 2.22
C MET A 1 -8.30 -25.95 1.21
N ILE A 2 -7.04 -25.52 1.15
CA ILE A 2 -6.59 -24.43 0.26
C ILE A 2 -6.58 -24.77 -1.24
N TYR A 3 -6.41 -26.03 -1.63
CA TYR A 3 -6.26 -26.41 -3.04
C TYR A 3 -7.60 -26.63 -3.78
N THR A 4 -8.71 -26.09 -3.28
CA THR A 4 -9.97 -26.15 -4.02
C THR A 4 -9.91 -25.21 -5.22
N PHE A 5 -10.63 -25.55 -6.30
CA PHE A 5 -10.67 -24.75 -7.52
C PHE A 5 -11.01 -23.27 -7.26
N PHE A 6 -11.96 -23.02 -6.35
CA PHE A 6 -12.35 -21.67 -5.94
C PHE A 6 -11.19 -20.91 -5.26
N ASN A 7 -10.49 -21.55 -4.35
CA ASN A 7 -9.36 -20.94 -3.66
C ASN A 7 -8.18 -20.67 -4.60
N LEU A 8 -7.95 -21.51 -5.61
CA LEU A 8 -6.92 -21.27 -6.62
C LEU A 8 -7.23 -20.04 -7.49
N ILE A 9 -8.51 -19.81 -7.82
CA ILE A 9 -8.94 -18.58 -8.49
C ILE A 9 -8.73 -17.36 -7.59
N LEU A 10 -9.10 -17.48 -6.31
CA LEU A 10 -8.88 -16.40 -5.34
C LEU A 10 -7.39 -16.04 -5.23
N ILE A 11 -6.51 -17.05 -5.18
CA ILE A 11 -5.05 -16.90 -5.14
C ILE A 11 -4.52 -16.21 -6.41
N LEU A 12 -5.08 -16.51 -7.57
CA LEU A 12 -4.77 -15.80 -8.81
C LEU A 12 -5.18 -14.32 -8.72
N LEU A 13 -6.38 -14.02 -8.23
CA LEU A 13 -6.86 -12.64 -8.05
C LEU A 13 -6.01 -11.85 -7.04
N ILE A 14 -5.64 -12.49 -5.93
CA ILE A 14 -4.69 -11.95 -4.95
C ILE A 14 -3.36 -11.66 -5.64
N GLY A 15 -2.87 -12.57 -6.47
CA GLY A 15 -1.68 -12.37 -7.29
C GLY A 15 -1.78 -11.15 -8.20
N ILE A 16 -2.89 -10.97 -8.91
CA ILE A 16 -3.13 -9.77 -9.75
C ILE A 16 -3.03 -8.49 -8.93
N PHE A 17 -3.71 -8.45 -7.79
CA PHE A 17 -3.69 -7.26 -6.94
C PHE A 17 -2.27 -6.98 -6.39
N ALA A 18 -1.58 -8.02 -5.92
CA ALA A 18 -0.21 -7.95 -5.43
C ALA A 18 0.77 -7.50 -6.52
N GLY A 19 0.59 -7.96 -7.77
CA GLY A 19 1.42 -7.53 -8.90
C GLY A 19 1.20 -6.06 -9.26
N ILE A 20 -0.06 -5.59 -9.27
CA ILE A 20 -0.38 -4.18 -9.55
C ILE A 20 0.29 -3.30 -8.50
N GLU A 21 0.06 -3.60 -7.22
CA GLU A 21 0.61 -2.83 -6.11
C GLU A 21 2.14 -2.89 -6.13
N GLY A 22 2.73 -4.08 -6.12
CA GLY A 22 4.17 -4.28 -6.06
C GLY A 22 4.93 -3.58 -7.18
N SER A 23 4.36 -3.57 -8.40
CA SER A 23 4.98 -2.88 -9.53
C SER A 23 4.86 -1.35 -9.48
N ILE A 24 3.83 -0.79 -8.84
CA ILE A 24 3.68 0.66 -8.65
C ILE A 24 4.57 1.14 -7.49
N THR A 25 4.60 0.40 -6.40
CA THR A 25 5.23 0.80 -5.14
C THR A 25 6.69 0.39 -5.04
N GLY A 26 7.19 -0.53 -5.87
CA GLY A 26 8.59 -0.98 -5.80
C GLY A 26 8.83 -2.16 -4.87
N LEU A 27 7.74 -2.80 -4.40
CA LEU A 27 7.70 -3.82 -3.36
C LEU A 27 7.71 -5.26 -3.84
N GLY A 28 7.46 -5.47 -5.13
CA GLY A 28 7.42 -6.81 -5.72
C GLY A 28 6.25 -7.70 -5.28
N GLY A 29 5.28 -7.19 -4.51
CA GLY A 29 4.00 -7.84 -4.22
C GLY A 29 4.02 -8.83 -3.05
N GLY A 30 5.20 -9.31 -2.62
CA GLY A 30 5.36 -10.20 -1.46
C GLY A 30 4.77 -9.65 -0.17
N ALA A 31 4.75 -8.32 -0.05
CA ALA A 31 4.18 -7.58 1.07
C ALA A 31 2.65 -7.66 1.20
N ILE A 32 1.95 -7.95 0.09
CA ILE A 32 0.52 -8.25 0.08
C ILE A 32 0.30 -9.76 0.20
N ILE A 33 1.06 -10.54 -0.56
CA ILE A 33 0.93 -11.99 -0.62
C ILE A 33 1.09 -12.61 0.77
N SER A 34 2.13 -12.20 1.50
CA SER A 34 2.46 -12.78 2.80
C SER A 34 1.33 -12.65 3.82
N PRO A 35 0.84 -11.43 4.15
CA PRO A 35 -0.25 -11.29 5.09
C PRO A 35 -1.57 -11.90 4.61
N ILE A 36 -1.84 -11.94 3.30
CA ILE A 36 -3.09 -12.52 2.80
C ILE A 36 -3.09 -14.04 2.96
N LEU A 37 -2.02 -14.71 2.52
CA LEU A 37 -1.94 -16.16 2.65
C LEU A 37 -1.88 -16.58 4.12
N THR A 38 -1.05 -15.93 4.94
CA THR A 38 -0.84 -16.38 6.31
C THR A 38 -2.02 -16.07 7.23
N ILE A 39 -2.69 -14.92 7.10
CA ILE A 39 -3.72 -14.49 8.07
C ILE A 39 -5.13 -14.79 7.57
N PHE A 40 -5.42 -14.61 6.28
CA PHE A 40 -6.79 -14.79 5.77
C PHE A 40 -7.05 -16.21 5.27
N LEU A 41 -6.00 -16.95 4.93
CA LEU A 41 -6.11 -18.32 4.43
C LEU A 41 -5.45 -19.33 5.39
N ASP A 42 -4.98 -18.89 6.56
CA ASP A 42 -4.26 -19.71 7.56
C ASP A 42 -3.14 -20.57 6.94
N TYR A 43 -2.47 -20.04 5.93
CA TYR A 43 -1.44 -20.76 5.21
C TYR A 43 -0.11 -20.68 5.98
N PRO A 44 0.66 -21.80 6.10
CA PRO A 44 1.88 -21.80 6.88
C PRO A 44 2.87 -20.72 6.43
N LEU A 45 3.38 -19.95 7.39
CA LEU A 45 4.25 -18.79 7.13
C LEU A 45 5.50 -19.18 6.33
N TYR A 46 6.13 -20.31 6.66
CA TYR A 46 7.36 -20.74 5.98
C TYR A 46 7.13 -21.05 4.49
N LEU A 47 5.99 -21.65 4.12
CA LEU A 47 5.60 -21.86 2.72
C LEU A 47 5.20 -20.55 2.03
N THR A 48 4.50 -19.69 2.77
CA THR A 48 4.09 -18.36 2.30
C THR A 48 5.30 -17.55 1.84
N ILE A 49 6.37 -17.52 2.65
CA ILE A 49 7.60 -16.82 2.35
C ILE A 49 8.21 -17.34 1.04
N GLY A 50 8.35 -18.65 0.87
CA GLY A 50 8.92 -19.24 -0.35
C GLY A 50 8.13 -18.88 -1.61
N VAL A 51 6.80 -19.03 -1.59
CA VAL A 51 5.93 -18.72 -2.73
C VAL A 51 5.90 -17.21 -3.02
N SER A 52 5.95 -16.36 -1.98
CA SER A 52 5.97 -14.89 -2.13
C SER A 52 7.27 -14.39 -2.76
N LEU A 53 8.43 -14.98 -2.41
CA LEU A 53 9.73 -14.63 -2.99
C LEU A 53 9.79 -15.00 -4.47
N LEU A 54 9.37 -16.21 -4.84
CA LEU A 54 9.31 -16.60 -6.26
C LEU A 54 8.36 -15.73 -7.07
N SER A 55 7.25 -15.31 -6.47
CA SER A 55 6.30 -14.42 -7.13
C SER A 55 6.82 -12.99 -7.25
N THR A 56 7.65 -12.56 -6.30
CA THR A 56 8.36 -11.28 -6.34
C THR A 56 9.35 -11.21 -7.52
N ILE A 57 10.01 -12.32 -7.84
CA ILE A 57 10.85 -12.44 -9.06
C ILE A 57 10.00 -12.17 -10.31
N SER A 58 8.80 -12.76 -10.39
CA SER A 58 7.87 -12.53 -11.49
C SER A 58 7.43 -11.07 -11.61
N THR A 59 7.10 -10.39 -10.49
CA THR A 59 6.81 -8.94 -10.49
C THR A 59 7.99 -8.15 -11.04
N SER A 60 9.20 -8.46 -10.58
CA SER A 60 10.43 -7.79 -10.98
C SER A 60 10.71 -7.96 -12.47
N LEU A 61 10.62 -9.18 -13.01
CA LEU A 61 10.82 -9.46 -14.43
C LEU A 61 9.78 -8.72 -15.29
N SER A 62 8.49 -8.81 -14.94
CA SER A 62 7.41 -8.15 -15.68
C SER A 62 7.56 -6.62 -15.69
N SER A 63 8.00 -6.04 -14.57
CA SER A 63 8.07 -4.60 -14.40
C SER A 63 9.37 -3.97 -14.89
N SER A 64 10.51 -4.57 -14.58
CA SER A 64 11.84 -4.09 -14.98
C SER A 64 11.98 -3.96 -16.50
N LEU A 65 11.47 -4.91 -17.28
CA LEU A 65 11.50 -4.87 -18.74
C LEU A 65 10.87 -3.57 -19.28
N ARG A 66 9.79 -3.08 -18.67
CA ARG A 66 9.16 -1.82 -19.10
C ARG A 66 9.92 -0.61 -18.57
N TYR A 67 10.37 -0.64 -17.33
CA TYR A 67 11.02 0.52 -16.70
C TYR A 67 12.42 0.80 -17.25
N ILE A 68 13.19 -0.25 -17.56
CA ILE A 68 14.50 -0.13 -18.23
C ILE A 68 14.31 0.38 -19.65
N LYS A 69 13.35 -0.16 -20.42
CA LYS A 69 13.03 0.34 -21.77
C LYS A 69 12.60 1.81 -21.78
N LYS A 70 11.93 2.27 -20.71
CA LYS A 70 11.54 3.67 -20.51
C LYS A 70 12.62 4.54 -19.85
N LYS A 71 13.79 3.96 -19.52
CA LYS A 71 14.93 4.64 -18.87
C LYS A 71 14.56 5.39 -17.57
N ILE A 72 13.57 4.89 -16.83
CA ILE A 72 13.18 5.46 -15.53
C ILE A 72 13.96 4.78 -14.40
N ALA A 73 14.10 3.45 -14.48
CA ALA A 73 14.98 2.71 -13.58
C ALA A 73 16.43 3.09 -13.86
N ASN A 74 17.21 3.28 -12.80
CA ASN A 74 18.64 3.58 -12.89
C ASN A 74 19.45 2.32 -12.58
N ASP A 75 20.07 1.76 -13.60
CA ASP A 75 20.87 0.55 -13.55
C ASP A 75 22.14 0.73 -12.70
N ASN A 76 22.82 1.87 -12.78
CA ASN A 76 24.01 2.14 -11.95
C ASN A 76 23.68 2.16 -10.46
N ILE A 77 22.59 2.84 -10.08
CA ILE A 77 22.09 2.84 -8.69
C ILE A 77 21.73 1.41 -8.28
N ALA A 78 21.04 0.66 -9.13
CA ALA A 78 20.68 -0.73 -8.83
C ALA A 78 21.89 -1.62 -8.62
N ILE A 79 22.82 -1.67 -9.58
CA ILE A 79 24.00 -2.55 -9.57
C ILE A 79 24.89 -2.22 -8.37
N SER A 80 25.11 -0.94 -8.08
CA SER A 80 25.96 -0.53 -6.96
C SER A 80 25.38 -0.93 -5.60
N LEU A 81 24.05 -0.89 -5.44
CA LEU A 81 23.36 -1.22 -4.19
C LEU A 81 22.95 -2.70 -4.07
N LEU A 82 22.91 -3.43 -5.18
CA LEU A 82 22.50 -4.84 -5.21
C LEU A 82 23.38 -5.71 -4.32
N THR A 83 24.69 -5.44 -4.32
CA THR A 83 25.67 -6.14 -3.48
C THR A 83 25.23 -6.15 -2.01
N ALA A 84 24.89 -4.99 -1.45
CA ALA A 84 24.39 -4.85 -0.09
C ALA A 84 23.14 -5.69 0.15
N THR A 85 22.15 -5.59 -0.75
CA THR A 85 20.88 -6.30 -0.59
C THR A 85 21.04 -7.82 -0.64
N THR A 86 21.94 -8.33 -1.48
CA THR A 86 22.21 -9.76 -1.60
C THR A 86 22.92 -10.29 -0.36
N PHE A 87 23.96 -9.60 0.12
CA PHE A 87 24.64 -9.96 1.37
C PHE A 87 23.64 -9.98 2.54
N GLY A 88 22.88 -8.91 2.70
CA GLY A 88 21.85 -8.82 3.72
C GLY A 88 20.88 -10.00 3.65
N ALA A 89 20.36 -10.34 2.47
CA ALA A 89 19.38 -11.40 2.30
C ALA A 89 19.87 -12.77 2.76
N ILE A 90 21.15 -13.09 2.50
CA ILE A 90 21.76 -14.34 2.98
C ILE A 90 21.78 -14.37 4.52
N PHE A 91 22.26 -13.30 5.17
CA PHE A 91 22.27 -13.21 6.64
C PHE A 91 20.84 -13.25 7.23
N GLY A 92 19.87 -12.61 6.57
CA GLY A 92 18.48 -12.62 6.98
C GLY A 92 17.85 -14.02 6.97
N PHE A 93 18.11 -14.79 5.92
CA PHE A 93 17.68 -16.19 5.83
C PHE A 93 18.31 -17.05 6.93
N LEU A 94 19.63 -16.92 7.15
CA LEU A 94 20.33 -17.72 8.17
C LEU A 94 19.77 -17.46 9.58
N LEU A 95 19.42 -16.22 9.89
CA LEU A 95 18.83 -15.86 11.18
C LEU A 95 17.38 -16.34 11.32
N ASN A 96 16.65 -16.51 10.22
CA ASN A 96 15.25 -16.94 10.25
C ASN A 96 15.07 -18.23 11.06
N ASN A 97 15.86 -19.27 10.76
CA ASN A 97 15.78 -20.55 11.45
C ASN A 97 15.99 -20.40 12.97
N TYR A 98 16.97 -19.58 13.37
CA TYR A 98 17.24 -19.31 14.78
C TYR A 98 16.07 -18.63 15.48
N LEU A 99 15.47 -17.61 14.84
CA LEU A 99 14.33 -16.86 15.40
C LEU A 99 13.07 -17.71 15.51
N TYR A 100 12.86 -18.64 14.57
CA TYR A 100 11.77 -19.61 14.62
C TYR A 100 11.92 -20.54 15.82
N THR A 101 13.09 -21.16 15.98
CA THR A 101 13.34 -22.09 17.09
C THR A 101 13.20 -21.43 18.46
N HIS A 102 13.48 -20.13 18.59
CA HIS A 102 13.42 -19.39 19.85
C HIS A 102 12.14 -18.56 20.04
N ASN A 103 11.15 -18.65 19.14
CA ASN A 103 9.90 -17.86 19.19
C ASN A 103 10.10 -16.33 19.28
N LEU A 104 11.15 -15.79 18.66
CA LEU A 104 11.52 -14.36 18.74
C LEU A 104 10.94 -13.51 17.60
N PHE A 105 10.06 -14.06 16.77
CA PHE A 105 9.48 -13.38 15.61
C PHE A 105 8.72 -12.11 15.95
N PHE A 106 8.11 -12.04 17.13
CA PHE A 106 7.37 -10.86 17.58
C PHE A 106 8.26 -9.61 17.61
N ILE A 107 9.54 -9.75 18.00
CA ILE A 107 10.53 -8.66 18.05
C ILE A 107 10.76 -8.10 16.65
N VAL A 108 10.90 -8.98 15.65
CA VAL A 108 11.12 -8.59 14.26
C VAL A 108 9.93 -7.80 13.73
N TYR A 109 8.71 -8.27 14.01
CA TYR A 109 7.48 -7.58 13.61
C TYR A 109 7.34 -6.20 14.27
N ILE A 110 7.66 -6.07 15.56
CA ILE A 110 7.66 -4.78 16.26
C ILE A 110 8.69 -3.83 15.63
N ILE A 111 9.96 -4.25 15.52
CA ILE A 111 11.03 -3.40 14.98
C ILE A 111 10.67 -2.93 13.57
N PHE A 112 10.24 -3.86 12.70
CA PHE A 112 9.92 -3.52 11.32
C PHE A 112 8.67 -2.65 11.23
N GLY A 113 7.64 -2.94 12.03
CA GLY A 113 6.44 -2.11 12.13
C GLY A 113 6.76 -0.66 12.52
N VAL A 114 7.60 -0.47 13.55
CA VAL A 114 8.07 0.86 13.98
C VAL A 114 8.86 1.56 12.87
N VAL A 115 9.82 0.87 12.23
CA VAL A 115 10.64 1.45 11.14
C VAL A 115 9.76 1.92 9.98
N LEU A 116 8.76 1.11 9.58
CA LEU A 116 7.83 1.48 8.51
C LEU A 116 6.95 2.67 8.88
N LEU A 117 6.40 2.70 10.10
CA LEU A 117 5.59 3.83 10.56
C LEU A 117 6.40 5.12 10.65
N LEU A 118 7.61 5.07 11.21
CA LEU A 118 8.51 6.22 11.24
C LEU A 118 8.83 6.71 9.82
N SER A 119 9.14 5.79 8.91
CA SER A 119 9.42 6.13 7.51
C SER A 119 8.22 6.75 6.80
N SER A 120 7.00 6.27 7.08
CA SER A 120 5.77 6.86 6.56
C SER A 120 5.56 8.29 7.06
N ILE A 121 5.81 8.54 8.35
CA ILE A 121 5.77 9.89 8.94
C ILE A 121 6.79 10.80 8.22
N PHE A 122 8.02 10.35 8.02
CA PHE A 122 9.04 11.11 7.28
C PHE A 122 8.61 11.40 5.83
N LEU A 123 8.00 10.44 5.15
CA LEU A 123 7.47 10.65 3.79
C LEU A 123 6.34 11.69 3.76
N ILE A 124 5.44 11.69 4.76
CA ILE A 124 4.36 12.67 4.88
C ILE A 124 4.96 14.08 5.06
N ILE A 125 5.92 14.22 5.97
CA ILE A 125 6.62 15.49 6.22
C ILE A 125 7.32 15.98 4.96
N LYS A 126 8.02 15.09 4.23
CA LYS A 126 8.69 15.40 2.97
C LYS A 126 7.68 15.81 1.89
N ASN A 127 6.52 15.16 1.80
CA ASN A 127 5.48 15.46 0.82
C ASN A 127 4.85 16.86 1.00
N LEU A 128 4.88 17.42 2.21
CA LEU A 128 4.44 18.79 2.50
C LEU A 128 5.43 19.85 1.98
N ARG A 129 6.68 19.48 1.68
CA ARG A 129 7.69 20.35 1.04
C ARG A 129 7.76 20.00 -0.45
N LYS A 130 7.32 20.91 -1.33
CA LYS A 130 7.26 20.67 -2.79
C LYS A 130 8.64 20.39 -3.40
N ARG A 131 8.64 19.45 -4.36
CA ARG A 131 9.66 19.09 -5.37
C ARG A 131 10.98 18.52 -4.84
N TYR A 132 11.49 17.54 -5.58
CA TYR A 132 12.88 17.12 -5.53
C TYR A 132 13.77 18.37 -5.59
N TYR A 133 14.65 18.54 -4.60
CA TYR A 133 15.66 19.58 -4.62
C TYR A 133 16.95 18.95 -5.16
N PRO A 134 17.50 19.44 -6.29
CA PRO A 134 18.81 19.01 -6.73
C PRO A 134 19.80 19.22 -5.58
N SER A 135 20.41 18.12 -5.14
CA SER A 135 21.46 18.14 -4.13
C SER A 135 22.81 18.23 -4.83
N LYS A 136 23.80 18.87 -4.21
CA LYS A 136 25.15 18.88 -4.77
C LYS A 136 25.67 17.43 -4.86
N PRO A 137 26.11 16.96 -6.05
CA PRO A 137 26.75 15.66 -6.19
C PRO A 137 27.92 15.51 -5.23
N ASP A 138 28.11 14.30 -4.69
CA ASP A 138 29.29 13.93 -3.91
C ASP A 138 30.25 13.06 -4.74
N ASP A 139 31.43 12.77 -4.21
CA ASP A 139 32.45 11.95 -4.91
C ASP A 139 31.90 10.58 -5.31
N SER A 140 31.00 10.02 -4.48
CA SER A 140 30.36 8.74 -4.76
C SER A 140 29.37 8.81 -5.92
N THR A 141 28.67 9.94 -6.09
CA THR A 141 27.81 10.21 -7.25
C THR A 141 28.61 10.10 -8.55
N TYR A 142 29.80 10.70 -8.61
CA TYR A 142 30.66 10.64 -9.80
C TYR A 142 31.27 9.25 -10.00
N PHE A 143 31.80 8.64 -8.95
CA PHE A 143 32.45 7.33 -9.01
C PHE A 143 31.51 6.25 -9.55
N PHE A 144 30.26 6.22 -9.08
CA PHE A 144 29.26 5.23 -9.49
C PHE A 144 28.33 5.72 -10.61
N ASN A 145 28.54 6.92 -11.15
CA ASN A 145 27.70 7.50 -12.21
C ASN A 145 26.19 7.49 -11.85
N LEU A 146 25.85 8.01 -10.66
CA LEU A 146 24.50 7.95 -10.06
C LEU A 146 23.53 9.04 -10.57
N PHE A 147 23.81 9.62 -11.73
CA PHE A 147 22.99 10.67 -12.35
C PHE A 147 21.94 10.04 -13.26
N GLY A 148 20.86 10.77 -13.54
CA GLY A 148 19.88 10.34 -14.53
C GLY A 148 18.83 11.38 -14.85
N LYS A 149 17.96 11.02 -15.80
CA LYS A 149 16.80 11.81 -16.18
C LYS A 149 15.63 10.91 -16.54
N TYR A 150 14.42 11.37 -16.26
CA TYR A 150 13.19 10.72 -16.71
C TYR A 150 12.18 11.76 -17.16
N GLU A 151 11.22 11.33 -17.97
CA GLU A 151 10.16 12.18 -18.49
C GLU A 151 8.87 11.98 -17.70
N GLU A 152 8.27 13.08 -17.23
CA GLU A 152 6.94 13.10 -16.62
C GLU A 152 6.06 14.09 -17.38
N LYS A 153 5.05 13.58 -18.12
CA LYS A 153 4.08 14.39 -18.88
C LYS A 153 4.72 15.45 -19.82
N GLY A 154 5.83 15.11 -20.46
CA GLY A 154 6.56 16.01 -21.36
C GLY A 154 7.62 16.89 -20.69
N GLU A 155 7.69 16.91 -19.36
CA GLU A 155 8.78 17.58 -18.64
C GLU A 155 9.91 16.58 -18.35
N ILE A 156 11.15 16.95 -18.68
CA ILE A 156 12.34 16.17 -18.34
C ILE A 156 12.82 16.57 -16.95
N ILE A 157 12.84 15.62 -16.03
CA ILE A 157 13.31 15.81 -14.66
C ILE A 157 14.70 15.17 -14.55
N TYR A 158 15.69 16.00 -14.20
CA TYR A 158 17.06 15.57 -13.90
C TYR A 158 17.22 15.28 -12.42
N TYR A 159 18.03 14.29 -12.09
CA TYR A 159 18.35 13.94 -10.71
C TYR A 159 19.76 13.39 -10.57
N ASP A 160 20.30 13.61 -9.38
CA ASP A 160 21.59 13.11 -8.91
C ASP A 160 21.36 12.27 -7.64
N GLY A 161 21.86 11.04 -7.64
CA GLY A 161 21.89 10.17 -6.47
C GLY A 161 23.08 10.49 -5.57
N VAL A 162 22.83 10.88 -4.34
CA VAL A 162 23.88 11.26 -3.38
C VAL A 162 23.98 10.26 -2.23
N ARG A 163 24.99 10.38 -1.38
CA ARG A 163 25.09 9.65 -0.11
C ARG A 163 25.07 8.13 -0.29
N TRP A 164 25.80 7.63 -1.29
CA TRP A 164 25.81 6.22 -1.67
C TRP A 164 26.11 5.28 -0.50
N VAL A 165 27.08 5.62 0.36
CA VAL A 165 27.46 4.79 1.53
C VAL A 165 26.28 4.55 2.47
N TYR A 166 25.51 5.61 2.79
CA TYR A 166 24.31 5.48 3.63
C TYR A 166 23.21 4.70 2.91
N GLY A 167 23.07 4.90 1.60
CA GLY A 167 22.23 4.07 0.75
C GLY A 167 22.60 2.59 0.87
N TRP A 168 23.88 2.25 0.75
CA TRP A 168 24.40 0.90 0.83
C TRP A 168 24.11 0.24 2.18
N ILE A 169 24.31 0.94 3.29
CA ILE A 169 23.98 0.44 4.64
C ILE A 169 22.49 0.12 4.77
N VAL A 170 21.62 1.03 4.31
CA VAL A 170 20.17 0.79 4.34
C VAL A 170 19.76 -0.35 3.42
N MET A 171 20.46 -0.53 2.30
CA MET A 171 20.24 -1.64 1.37
C MET A 171 20.69 -2.98 1.94
N LEU A 172 21.74 -3.01 2.76
CA LEU A 172 22.13 -4.20 3.52
C LEU A 172 21.03 -4.57 4.51
N PHE A 173 20.53 -3.61 5.28
CA PHE A 173 19.42 -3.85 6.21
C PHE A 173 18.13 -4.26 5.48
N ALA A 174 17.83 -3.63 4.34
CA ALA A 174 16.71 -4.02 3.49
C ALA A 174 16.90 -5.47 3.00
N GLY A 175 18.08 -5.84 2.53
CA GLY A 175 18.41 -7.22 2.17
C GLY A 175 18.11 -8.20 3.30
N PHE A 176 18.63 -7.91 4.49
CA PHE A 176 18.43 -8.69 5.70
C PHE A 176 16.95 -8.92 6.01
N VAL A 177 16.14 -7.86 5.99
CA VAL A 177 14.69 -7.98 6.20
C VAL A 177 14.03 -8.80 5.09
N SER A 178 14.50 -8.69 3.84
CA SER A 178 13.96 -9.46 2.71
C SER A 178 14.13 -10.97 2.91
N GLY A 179 15.34 -11.39 3.29
CA GLY A 179 15.65 -12.81 3.52
C GLY A 179 14.93 -13.37 4.74
N LEU A 180 14.72 -12.53 5.76
CA LEU A 180 14.05 -12.91 7.01
C LEU A 180 12.53 -13.03 6.88
N LEU A 181 11.88 -12.04 6.25
CA LEU A 181 10.41 -11.93 6.24
C LEU A 181 9.75 -12.40 4.94
N GLY A 182 10.49 -12.61 3.85
CA GLY A 182 9.90 -13.01 2.56
C GLY A 182 9.10 -11.93 1.84
N ILE A 183 8.80 -10.81 2.52
CA ILE A 183 7.95 -9.70 2.07
C ILE A 183 8.50 -8.99 0.82
N GLY A 184 9.78 -9.20 0.49
CA GLY A 184 10.49 -8.41 -0.52
C GLY A 184 10.72 -7.00 0.03
N SER A 185 11.95 -6.66 0.39
CA SER A 185 12.29 -5.43 1.12
C SER A 185 12.16 -4.12 0.34
N GLY A 186 11.38 -4.11 -0.73
CA GLY A 186 11.25 -3.00 -1.65
C GLY A 186 10.84 -1.69 -0.97
N ILE A 187 10.04 -1.72 0.10
CA ILE A 187 9.71 -0.50 0.86
C ILE A 187 10.98 0.18 1.38
N LEU A 188 11.84 -0.58 2.06
CA LEU A 188 13.08 -0.04 2.62
C LEU A 188 14.03 0.43 1.53
N LYS A 189 14.07 -0.28 0.39
CA LYS A 189 14.87 0.14 -0.76
C LYS A 189 14.38 1.48 -1.33
N VAL A 190 13.08 1.61 -1.56
CA VAL A 190 12.45 2.83 -2.07
C VAL A 190 12.65 3.99 -1.10
N LEU A 191 12.47 3.76 0.20
CA LEU A 191 12.68 4.75 1.25
C LEU A 191 14.14 5.18 1.35
N GLY A 192 15.08 4.24 1.31
CA GLY A 192 16.52 4.55 1.33
C GLY A 192 16.91 5.39 0.12
N MET A 193 16.45 5.02 -1.07
CA MET A 193 16.70 5.79 -2.29
C MET A 193 16.06 7.18 -2.24
N ASP A 194 14.79 7.30 -1.85
CA ASP A 194 14.09 8.59 -1.81
C ASP A 194 14.56 9.49 -0.67
N LEU A 195 14.61 9.00 0.56
CA LEU A 195 14.90 9.83 1.74
C LEU A 195 16.41 10.08 1.93
N ILE A 196 17.24 9.06 1.69
CA ILE A 196 18.68 9.13 1.98
C ILE A 196 19.45 9.54 0.73
N MET A 197 19.22 8.86 -0.40
CA MET A 197 19.91 9.20 -1.64
C MET A 197 19.26 10.36 -2.41
N ASN A 198 18.18 10.91 -1.85
CA ASN A 198 17.41 12.03 -2.37
C ASN A 198 16.75 11.75 -3.74
N LEU A 199 16.61 10.51 -4.17
CA LEU A 199 16.14 10.19 -5.52
C LEU A 199 14.64 10.47 -5.70
N PRO A 200 14.17 10.84 -6.91
CA PRO A 200 12.75 10.93 -7.20
C PRO A 200 12.02 9.61 -6.90
N ILE A 201 10.77 9.69 -6.46
CA ILE A 201 10.04 8.50 -5.98
C ILE A 201 9.84 7.49 -7.11
N LYS A 202 9.55 7.93 -8.35
CA LYS A 202 9.42 7.02 -9.50
C LYS A 202 10.72 6.33 -9.86
N VAL A 203 11.85 7.03 -9.79
CA VAL A 203 13.18 6.43 -10.00
C VAL A 203 13.43 5.39 -8.91
N SER A 204 13.12 5.74 -7.65
CA SER A 204 13.29 4.84 -6.51
C SER A 204 12.43 3.58 -6.63
N THR A 205 11.13 3.70 -6.95
CA THR A 205 10.22 2.54 -7.08
C THR A 205 10.58 1.65 -8.27
N THR A 206 10.92 2.25 -9.42
CA THR A 206 11.29 1.48 -10.61
C THR A 206 12.65 0.81 -10.47
N THR A 207 13.64 1.49 -9.88
CA THR A 207 14.97 0.93 -9.57
C THR A 207 14.86 -0.19 -8.54
N SER A 208 14.04 0.01 -7.49
CA SER A 208 13.76 -1.04 -6.49
C SER A 208 13.13 -2.28 -7.13
N ASN A 209 12.15 -2.10 -8.02
CA ASN A 209 11.52 -3.22 -8.74
C ASN A 209 12.50 -4.03 -9.57
N PHE A 210 13.54 -3.43 -10.13
CA PHE A 210 14.61 -4.19 -10.77
C PHE A 210 15.47 -4.94 -9.75
N MET A 211 15.88 -4.26 -8.67
CA MET A 211 16.72 -4.87 -7.64
C MET A 211 16.04 -6.02 -6.88
N ILE A 212 14.72 -5.93 -6.66
CA ILE A 212 14.01 -6.86 -5.80
C ILE A 212 13.94 -8.27 -6.38
N GLY A 213 13.94 -8.42 -7.71
CA GLY A 213 13.99 -9.73 -8.35
C GLY A 213 15.26 -10.48 -8.01
N ILE A 214 16.41 -9.83 -8.09
CA ILE A 214 17.72 -10.45 -7.81
C ILE A 214 17.85 -10.80 -6.30
N THR A 215 17.41 -9.91 -5.41
CA THR A 215 17.41 -10.21 -3.97
C THR A 215 16.43 -11.34 -3.61
N ALA A 216 15.26 -11.35 -4.25
CA ALA A 216 14.25 -12.39 -4.04
C ALA A 216 14.71 -13.72 -4.61
N ASP A 217 15.43 -13.74 -5.73
CA ASP A 217 16.05 -14.94 -6.32
C ASP A 217 17.09 -15.55 -5.38
N THR A 218 17.98 -14.71 -4.83
CA THR A 218 18.95 -15.17 -3.83
C THR A 218 18.26 -15.84 -2.64
N SER A 219 17.19 -15.22 -2.15
CA SER A 219 16.42 -15.76 -1.02
C SER A 219 15.65 -17.01 -1.42
N SER A 220 14.98 -17.01 -2.58
CA SER A 220 14.11 -18.10 -3.03
C SER A 220 14.89 -19.40 -3.23
N ILE A 221 16.15 -19.33 -3.71
CA ILE A 221 17.03 -20.51 -3.82
C ILE A 221 17.27 -21.14 -2.44
N LEU A 222 17.45 -20.32 -1.40
CA LEU A 222 17.66 -20.79 -0.03
C LEU A 222 16.39 -21.45 0.53
N TYR A 223 15.22 -20.84 0.33
CA TYR A 223 13.93 -21.42 0.72
C TYR A 223 13.57 -22.68 -0.11
N PHE A 224 13.94 -22.73 -1.38
CA PHE A 224 13.78 -23.91 -2.23
C PHE A 224 14.60 -25.09 -1.69
N LYS A 225 15.89 -24.85 -1.39
CA LYS A 225 16.76 -25.87 -0.78
C LYS A 225 16.26 -26.36 0.57
N ALA A 226 15.59 -25.49 1.34
CA ALA A 226 14.96 -25.85 2.60
C ALA A 226 13.62 -26.60 2.45
N GLY A 227 13.11 -26.79 1.23
CA GLY A 227 11.85 -27.48 0.97
C GLY A 227 10.60 -26.64 1.27
N TYR A 228 10.73 -25.32 1.38
CA TYR A 228 9.65 -24.40 1.78
C TYR A 228 8.91 -23.78 0.59
N ILE A 229 8.76 -24.53 -0.51
CA ILE A 229 8.06 -24.06 -1.71
C ILE A 229 6.92 -25.00 -2.05
N ASP A 230 5.73 -24.41 -2.10
CA ASP A 230 4.53 -25.09 -2.56
C ASP A 230 4.36 -24.87 -4.07
N PHE A 231 4.63 -25.94 -4.81
CA PHE A 231 4.54 -25.97 -6.27
C PHE A 231 3.11 -26.00 -6.81
N ILE A 232 2.10 -26.22 -5.97
CA ILE A 232 0.69 -26.23 -6.38
C ILE A 232 0.16 -24.79 -6.43
N LEU A 233 0.44 -23.98 -5.41
CA LEU A 233 -0.01 -22.58 -5.36
C LEU A 233 0.79 -21.65 -6.27
N LEU A 234 2.08 -21.93 -6.40
CA LEU A 234 3.03 -21.06 -7.08
C LEU A 234 2.60 -20.66 -8.50
N PRO A 235 2.15 -21.57 -9.40
CA PRO A 235 1.77 -21.19 -10.77
C PRO A 235 0.61 -20.20 -10.81
N PHE A 236 -0.43 -20.38 -9.98
CA PHE A 236 -1.60 -19.49 -9.96
C PHE A 236 -1.24 -18.10 -9.47
N LEU A 237 -0.45 -18.04 -8.40
CA LEU A 237 -0.06 -16.78 -7.79
C LEU A 237 0.93 -16.02 -8.68
N THR A 238 1.92 -16.71 -9.26
CA THR A 238 2.87 -16.11 -10.21
C THR A 238 2.20 -15.60 -11.48
N LEU A 239 1.24 -16.36 -12.05
CA LEU A 239 0.47 -15.91 -13.21
C LEU A 239 -0.34 -14.65 -12.91
N GLY A 240 -1.03 -14.63 -11.76
CA GLY A 240 -1.76 -13.44 -11.31
C GLY A 240 -0.81 -12.24 -11.18
N VAL A 241 0.32 -12.43 -10.51
CA VAL A 241 1.34 -11.40 -10.31
C VAL A 241 1.90 -10.86 -11.62
N LEU A 242 2.18 -11.71 -12.61
CA LEU A 242 2.67 -11.28 -13.92
C LEU A 242 1.69 -10.35 -14.63
N ILE A 243 0.40 -10.74 -14.65
CA ILE A 243 -0.70 -9.94 -15.23
C ILE A 243 -0.83 -8.62 -14.48
N GLY A 244 -0.86 -8.69 -13.15
CA GLY A 244 -0.97 -7.53 -12.27
C GLY A 244 0.17 -6.53 -12.47
N ALA A 245 1.42 -7.02 -12.46
CA ALA A 245 2.61 -6.20 -12.66
C ALA A 245 2.62 -5.54 -14.05
N TRP A 246 2.16 -6.24 -15.07
CA TRP A 246 2.04 -5.67 -16.41
C TRP A 246 1.02 -4.51 -16.46
N ILE A 247 -0.11 -4.63 -15.76
CA ILE A 247 -1.10 -3.55 -15.60
C ILE A 247 -0.53 -2.41 -14.77
N GLY A 248 0.04 -2.72 -13.60
CA GLY A 248 0.57 -1.73 -12.65
C GLY A 248 1.70 -0.91 -13.24
N THR A 249 2.58 -1.50 -14.05
CA THR A 249 3.63 -0.73 -14.75
C THR A 249 3.09 0.30 -15.71
N ARG A 250 1.99 0.03 -16.41
CA ARG A 250 1.33 1.00 -17.28
C ARG A 250 0.62 2.09 -16.49
N LEU A 251 0.05 1.73 -15.35
CA LEU A 251 -0.56 2.69 -14.43
C LEU A 251 0.51 3.64 -13.87
N LEU A 252 1.64 3.13 -13.39
CA LEU A 252 2.73 3.92 -12.81
C LEU A 252 3.19 5.04 -13.77
N MET A 253 3.31 4.74 -15.07
CA MET A 253 3.71 5.71 -16.10
C MET A 253 2.73 6.87 -16.27
N LYS A 254 1.44 6.69 -15.90
CA LYS A 254 0.40 7.71 -15.99
C LYS A 254 0.22 8.50 -14.69
N LEU A 255 0.69 7.96 -13.56
CA LEU A 255 0.54 8.57 -12.25
C LEU A 255 1.54 9.71 -12.06
N LYS A 256 1.13 10.75 -11.33
CA LYS A 256 2.05 11.80 -10.88
C LYS A 256 2.89 11.31 -9.72
N ASP A 257 4.10 11.83 -9.55
CA ASP A 257 4.98 11.48 -8.42
C ASP A 257 4.29 11.62 -7.06
N ASN A 258 3.49 12.66 -6.86
CA ASN A 258 2.72 12.86 -5.63
C ASN A 258 1.66 11.78 -5.42
N THR A 259 1.06 11.26 -6.49
CA THR A 259 0.07 10.16 -6.40
C THR A 259 0.77 8.86 -6.06
N VAL A 260 1.90 8.56 -6.68
CA VAL A 260 2.72 7.38 -6.36
C VAL A 260 3.17 7.43 -4.90
N ARG A 261 3.68 8.58 -4.45
CA ARG A 261 4.08 8.81 -3.05
C ARG A 261 2.90 8.63 -2.09
N PHE A 262 1.71 9.13 -2.44
CA PHE A 262 0.52 8.96 -1.60
C PHE A 262 0.08 7.49 -1.48
N ILE A 263 0.04 6.75 -2.60
CA ILE A 263 -0.24 5.31 -2.61
C ILE A 263 0.78 4.58 -1.72
N PHE A 264 2.06 4.91 -1.88
CA PHE A 264 3.14 4.32 -1.09
C PHE A 264 2.99 4.62 0.41
N ILE A 265 2.70 5.87 0.80
CA ILE A 265 2.47 6.27 2.21
C ILE A 265 1.32 5.47 2.83
N ILE A 266 0.16 5.39 2.15
CA ILE A 266 -0.99 4.62 2.65
C ILE A 266 -0.58 3.17 2.90
N PHE A 267 0.10 2.58 1.93
CA PHE A 267 0.50 1.19 1.99
C PHE A 267 1.53 0.91 3.10
N VAL A 268 2.56 1.75 3.20
CA VAL A 268 3.61 1.64 4.24
C VAL A 268 3.03 1.85 5.63
N SER A 269 2.13 2.83 5.80
CA SER A 269 1.41 3.04 7.06
C SER A 269 0.60 1.82 7.46
N TYR A 270 -0.15 1.26 6.51
CA TYR A 270 -0.96 0.07 6.74
C TYR A 270 -0.10 -1.13 7.15
N LEU A 271 0.97 -1.42 6.40
CA LEU A 271 1.87 -2.53 6.74
C LEU A 271 2.60 -2.31 8.05
N GLY A 272 3.08 -1.09 8.30
CA GLY A 272 3.76 -0.75 9.55
C GLY A 272 2.86 -0.97 10.75
N ALA A 273 1.62 -0.48 10.69
CA ALA A 273 0.61 -0.70 11.73
C ALA A 273 0.31 -2.20 11.89
N LYS A 274 0.09 -2.92 10.79
CA LYS A 274 -0.19 -4.36 10.80
C LYS A 274 0.91 -5.16 11.50
N LEU A 275 2.16 -4.93 11.13
CA LEU A 275 3.30 -5.65 11.70
C LEU A 275 3.50 -5.31 13.17
N LEU A 276 3.33 -4.04 13.55
CA LEU A 276 3.44 -3.63 14.95
C LEU A 276 2.36 -4.30 15.81
N LEU A 277 1.11 -4.32 15.35
CA LEU A 277 0.01 -4.99 16.05
C LEU A 277 0.21 -6.51 16.16
N ALA A 278 0.65 -7.15 15.07
CA ALA A 278 0.96 -8.58 15.07
C ALA A 278 2.09 -8.92 16.05
N GLY A 279 3.12 -8.08 16.13
CA GLY A 279 4.21 -8.24 17.09
C GLY A 279 3.79 -7.99 18.55
N LEU A 280 2.79 -7.15 18.80
CA LEU A 280 2.21 -6.92 20.12
C LEU A 280 1.09 -7.91 20.49
N ASN A 281 0.77 -8.85 19.60
CA ASN A 281 -0.29 -9.84 19.77
C ASN A 281 -1.67 -9.22 20.04
N ILE A 282 -2.00 -8.12 19.37
CA ILE A 282 -3.26 -7.39 19.51
C ILE A 282 -4.29 -7.89 18.48
N ASP A 283 -5.46 -8.34 18.96
CA ASP A 283 -6.48 -9.14 18.24
C ASP A 283 -7.08 -8.52 16.95
N ASN A 284 -7.62 -9.39 16.10
CA ASN A 284 -8.28 -9.11 14.80
C ASN A 284 -9.40 -8.05 14.85
N ILE A 285 -9.99 -7.80 16.03
CA ILE A 285 -11.06 -6.81 16.22
C ILE A 285 -10.50 -5.39 16.21
N LEU A 286 -9.35 -5.14 16.85
CA LEU A 286 -8.71 -3.83 16.78
C LEU A 286 -8.23 -3.52 15.35
N TYR A 287 -7.85 -4.57 14.63
CA TYR A 287 -7.43 -4.52 13.24
C TYR A 287 -8.56 -4.08 12.29
N SER A 288 -9.77 -4.64 12.44
CA SER A 288 -10.94 -4.23 11.65
C SER A 288 -11.39 -2.81 11.96
N LEU A 289 -11.30 -2.39 13.23
CA LEU A 289 -11.61 -1.03 13.67
C LEU A 289 -10.63 0.01 13.07
N LEU A 290 -9.34 -0.30 13.03
CA LEU A 290 -8.31 0.58 12.44
C LEU A 290 -8.43 0.71 10.92
N ILE A 291 -8.76 -0.37 10.22
CA ILE A 291 -9.01 -0.32 8.77
C ILE A 291 -10.22 0.56 8.46
N THR A 292 -11.32 0.39 9.20
CA THR A 292 -12.53 1.20 9.05
C THR A 292 -12.24 2.69 9.33
N PHE A 293 -11.40 2.97 10.32
CA PHE A 293 -10.92 4.32 10.62
C PHE A 293 -10.12 4.93 9.45
N ILE A 294 -9.20 4.18 8.84
CA ILE A 294 -8.40 4.64 7.69
C ILE A 294 -9.28 4.89 6.46
N ILE A 295 -10.24 4.01 6.18
CA ILE A 295 -11.19 4.17 5.06
C ILE A 295 -12.06 5.42 5.25
N SER A 296 -12.54 5.65 6.48
CA SER A 296 -13.29 6.85 6.86
C SER A 296 -12.45 8.13 6.70
N LEU A 297 -11.18 8.08 7.12
CA LEU A 297 -10.24 9.19 6.99
C LEU A 297 -9.93 9.53 5.51
N ILE A 298 -9.71 8.51 4.67
CA ILE A 298 -9.49 8.68 3.23
C ILE A 298 -10.72 9.29 2.56
N SER A 299 -11.91 8.81 2.92
CA SER A 299 -13.20 9.34 2.42
C SER A 299 -13.37 10.81 2.81
N PHE A 300 -13.02 11.18 4.04
CA PHE A 300 -13.03 12.57 4.51
C PHE A 300 -12.04 13.47 3.75
N ILE A 301 -10.82 12.99 3.48
CA ILE A 301 -9.80 13.74 2.73
C ILE A 301 -10.23 13.94 1.27
N LEU A 302 -10.83 12.92 0.64
CA LEU A 302 -11.35 13.01 -0.72
C LEU A 302 -12.46 14.06 -0.83
N LEU A 303 -13.41 14.07 0.11
CA LEU A 303 -14.45 15.10 0.21
C LEU A 303 -13.87 16.52 0.32
N LYS A 304 -12.78 16.69 1.09
CA LYS A 304 -12.11 18.00 1.26
C LYS A 304 -11.39 18.46 -0.01
N LYS A 305 -10.89 17.54 -0.85
CA LYS A 305 -10.22 17.85 -2.13
C LYS A 305 -11.20 18.18 -3.26
N VAL A 306 -12.37 17.55 -3.30
CA VAL A 306 -13.44 17.90 -4.28
C VAL A 306 -13.82 19.37 -4.14
N LYS A 307 -13.94 19.87 -2.90
CA LYS A 307 -14.16 21.28 -2.58
C LYS A 307 -13.08 22.25 -3.05
N PHE A 308 -11.83 21.80 -3.15
CA PHE A 308 -10.72 22.63 -3.61
C PHE A 308 -10.74 22.78 -5.14
N LYS A 309 -11.25 21.77 -5.84
CA LYS A 309 -11.42 21.78 -7.29
C LYS A 309 -12.59 22.66 -7.73
N GLU A 310 -13.72 22.61 -7.02
CA GLU A 310 -14.85 23.53 -7.23
C GLU A 310 -14.39 25.00 -7.10
N LYS A 311 -13.63 25.34 -6.05
CA LYS A 311 -13.12 26.72 -5.86
C LYS A 311 -12.07 27.18 -6.88
N GLU A 312 -11.33 26.27 -7.50
CA GLU A 312 -10.35 26.61 -8.54
C GLU A 312 -10.99 26.69 -9.94
N GLU A 313 -12.02 25.90 -10.22
CA GLU A 313 -12.80 25.99 -11.47
C GLU A 313 -13.80 27.17 -11.46
N GLU A 314 -14.31 27.60 -10.30
CA GLU A 314 -15.26 28.73 -10.15
C GLU A 314 -14.67 30.13 -10.41
N LYS A 315 -13.33 30.28 -10.53
CA LYS A 315 -12.71 31.59 -10.84
C LYS A 315 -12.69 31.94 -12.34
N LEU A 316 -13.11 31.04 -13.22
CA LEU A 316 -13.30 31.32 -14.64
C LEU A 316 -14.81 31.30 -14.98
N ASN A 317 -15.41 32.50 -15.07
CA ASN A 317 -16.72 32.79 -15.68
C ASN A 317 -18.01 32.26 -15.00
N PHE A 318 -18.33 32.72 -13.80
CA PHE A 318 -19.62 32.41 -13.15
C PHE A 318 -20.46 33.61 -12.64
N GLU A 319 -20.25 34.84 -13.12
CA GLU A 319 -21.21 35.93 -12.84
C GLU A 319 -22.52 35.84 -13.64
N LYS A 320 -22.62 34.93 -14.62
CA LYS A 320 -23.77 34.83 -15.53
C LYS A 320 -24.75 33.69 -15.25
N TYR A 321 -24.46 32.82 -14.27
CA TYR A 321 -25.24 31.60 -13.99
C TYR A 321 -25.67 31.46 -12.52
N ILE A 322 -25.68 32.55 -11.75
CA ILE A 322 -26.25 32.51 -10.40
C ILE A 322 -27.70 32.97 -10.49
N LYS A 323 -28.60 31.99 -10.55
CA LYS A 323 -29.84 31.98 -9.77
C LYS A 323 -30.46 30.59 -9.86
N GLU A 324 -30.63 30.00 -8.68
CA GLU A 324 -31.22 28.70 -8.34
C GLU A 324 -30.19 27.59 -8.00
N ASP A 325 -30.15 27.27 -6.70
CA ASP A 325 -29.58 26.08 -6.03
C ASP A 325 -28.26 26.11 -5.21
N ASP A 326 -27.75 27.29 -4.83
CA ASP A 326 -26.65 27.38 -3.83
C ASP A 326 -27.07 27.06 -2.37
N ALA A 327 -28.34 27.24 -2.03
CA ALA A 327 -28.82 27.04 -0.65
C ALA A 327 -28.98 25.56 -0.30
N PHE A 328 -29.39 24.73 -1.27
CA PHE A 328 -29.64 23.31 -1.10
C PHE A 328 -28.33 22.51 -1.01
N ILE A 329 -27.37 22.81 -1.90
CA ILE A 329 -26.02 22.20 -1.92
C ILE A 329 -25.31 22.45 -0.58
N ASN A 330 -25.36 23.68 -0.07
CA ASN A 330 -24.76 24.01 1.23
C ASN A 330 -25.44 23.28 2.40
N LYS A 331 -26.76 23.06 2.35
CA LYS A 331 -27.50 22.33 3.37
C LYS A 331 -27.15 20.84 3.35
N MET A 332 -27.01 20.25 2.17
CA MET A 332 -26.61 18.84 1.97
C MET A 332 -25.16 18.60 2.40
N TYR A 333 -24.21 19.45 2.03
CA TYR A 333 -22.83 19.36 2.51
C TYR A 333 -22.72 19.51 4.03
N LYS A 334 -23.52 20.40 4.63
CA LYS A 334 -23.58 20.58 6.08
C LYS A 334 -24.13 19.32 6.76
N PHE A 335 -25.15 18.70 6.18
CA PHE A 335 -25.73 17.45 6.66
C PHE A 335 -24.77 16.26 6.54
N GLN A 336 -24.11 16.07 5.40
CA GLN A 336 -23.08 15.03 5.21
C GLN A 336 -21.95 15.15 6.23
N LYS A 337 -21.51 16.39 6.52
CA LYS A 337 -20.50 16.64 7.55
C LYS A 337 -20.98 16.24 8.94
N ILE A 338 -22.25 16.52 9.27
CA ILE A 338 -22.87 16.13 10.55
C ILE A 338 -22.99 14.60 10.64
N ALA A 339 -23.44 13.93 9.58
CA ALA A 339 -23.54 12.47 9.53
C ALA A 339 -22.17 11.80 9.71
N LEU A 340 -21.12 12.33 9.07
CA LEU A 340 -19.77 11.79 9.23
C LEU A 340 -19.20 12.01 10.64
N ILE A 341 -19.49 13.16 11.26
CA ILE A 341 -19.10 13.46 12.65
C ILE A 341 -19.87 12.55 13.63
N LEU A 342 -21.17 12.34 13.43
CA LEU A 342 -21.96 11.40 14.20
C LEU A 342 -21.41 9.98 14.05
N LEU A 343 -21.15 9.51 12.84
CA LEU A 343 -20.54 8.20 12.59
C LEU A 343 -19.18 8.06 13.29
N PHE A 344 -18.37 9.12 13.31
CA PHE A 344 -17.08 9.15 13.99
C PHE A 344 -17.23 9.04 15.52
N ILE A 345 -18.14 9.82 16.13
CA ILE A 345 -18.43 9.78 17.57
C ILE A 345 -18.99 8.41 17.96
N LEU A 346 -19.87 7.85 17.13
CA LEU A 346 -20.50 6.56 17.39
C LEU A 346 -19.49 5.41 17.29
N ASN A 347 -18.57 5.44 16.33
CA ASN A 347 -17.44 4.51 16.27
C ASN A 347 -16.57 4.59 17.53
N ILE A 348 -16.24 5.80 17.99
CA ILE A 348 -15.47 5.98 19.24
C ILE A 348 -16.23 5.41 20.44
N SER A 349 -17.54 5.66 20.53
CA SER A 349 -18.35 5.12 21.63
C SER A 349 -18.47 3.60 21.61
N ALA A 350 -18.55 2.97 20.43
CA ALA A 350 -18.56 1.52 20.28
C ALA A 350 -17.22 0.90 20.68
N ILE A 351 -16.11 1.55 20.31
CA ILE A 351 -14.75 1.16 20.73
C ILE A 351 -14.61 1.24 22.25
N ILE A 352 -15.05 2.35 22.87
CA ILE A 352 -15.00 2.53 24.33
C ILE A 352 -15.88 1.51 25.04
N TYR A 353 -17.08 1.24 24.53
CA TYR A 353 -18.00 0.28 25.13
C TYR A 353 -17.46 -1.16 25.05
N TYR A 354 -16.86 -1.54 23.92
CA TYR A 354 -16.19 -2.83 23.77
C TYR A 354 -15.03 -2.99 24.75
N LEU A 355 -14.18 -1.96 24.88
CA LEU A 355 -13.07 -1.94 25.83
C LEU A 355 -13.52 -2.03 27.30
N LEU A 356 -14.75 -1.62 27.62
CA LEU A 356 -15.30 -1.65 28.98
C LEU A 356 -16.07 -2.94 29.32
N THR A 357 -16.64 -3.62 28.33
CA THR A 357 -17.61 -4.70 28.58
C THR A 357 -17.20 -6.06 28.03
N GLU A 358 -16.21 -6.13 27.13
CA GLU A 358 -15.81 -7.33 26.39
C GLU A 358 -16.99 -8.05 25.66
N ASN A 359 -18.17 -7.43 25.58
CA ASN A 359 -19.36 -8.05 25.04
C ASN A 359 -19.57 -7.69 23.56
N ILE A 360 -19.28 -8.67 22.72
CA ILE A 360 -19.25 -8.59 21.25
C ILE A 360 -20.66 -8.32 20.70
N LEU A 361 -21.66 -9.10 21.10
CA LEU A 361 -22.99 -9.09 20.47
C LEU A 361 -23.72 -7.75 20.64
N LEU A 362 -23.65 -7.16 21.83
CA LEU A 362 -24.38 -5.93 22.17
C LEU A 362 -23.74 -4.69 21.54
N SER A 363 -22.41 -4.68 21.40
CA SER A 363 -21.66 -3.65 20.67
C SER A 363 -22.03 -3.62 19.18
N TYR A 364 -22.22 -4.79 18.56
CA TYR A 364 -22.64 -4.91 17.16
C TYR A 364 -24.10 -4.54 16.93
N ILE A 365 -25.02 -4.89 17.85
CA ILE A 365 -26.43 -4.49 17.77
C ILE A 365 -26.55 -2.96 17.81
N TYR A 366 -25.79 -2.30 18.68
CA TYR A 366 -25.72 -0.84 18.72
C TYR A 366 -25.18 -0.27 17.39
N TYR A 367 -24.06 -0.81 16.87
CA TYR A 367 -23.48 -0.39 15.59
C TYR A 367 -24.44 -0.55 14.39
N PHE A 368 -25.16 -1.67 14.30
CA PHE A 368 -26.15 -1.93 13.25
C PHE A 368 -27.35 -0.98 13.30
N ILE A 369 -27.91 -0.75 14.50
CA ILE A 369 -29.04 0.16 14.68
C ILE A 369 -28.63 1.59 14.28
N LEU A 370 -27.43 2.00 14.68
CA LEU A 370 -26.92 3.36 14.44
C LEU A 370 -26.58 3.66 12.97
N ILE A 371 -26.17 2.66 12.19
CA ILE A 371 -25.86 2.82 10.74
C ILE A 371 -27.11 2.69 9.86
N SER A 372 -28.12 1.96 10.32
CA SER A 372 -29.36 1.75 9.55
C SER A 372 -30.13 3.05 9.26
N ILE A 373 -30.06 4.03 10.17
CA ILE A 373 -30.73 5.33 10.04
C ILE A 373 -30.19 6.15 8.84
N PRO A 374 -28.88 6.48 8.76
CA PRO A 374 -28.33 7.21 7.61
C PRO A 374 -28.42 6.40 6.31
N PHE A 375 -28.35 5.06 6.34
CA PHE A 375 -28.48 4.22 5.15
C PHE A 375 -29.88 4.33 4.50
N ILE A 376 -30.94 4.32 5.30
CA ILE A 376 -32.33 4.44 4.82
C ILE A 376 -32.59 5.83 4.23
N GLU A 377 -32.09 6.90 4.85
CA GLU A 377 -32.24 8.26 4.32
C GLU A 377 -31.53 8.45 2.98
N ILE A 378 -30.30 7.93 2.83
CA ILE A 378 -29.55 7.99 1.57
C ILE A 378 -30.27 7.24 0.44
N LEU A 379 -30.89 6.09 0.74
CA LEU A 379 -31.69 5.34 -0.24
C LEU A 379 -32.94 6.11 -0.70
N MET A 380 -33.62 6.80 0.22
CA MET A 380 -34.79 7.63 -0.11
C MET A 380 -34.41 8.82 -1.01
N GLU A 381 -33.26 9.42 -0.76
CA GLU A 381 -32.72 10.53 -1.55
C GLU A 381 -32.25 10.08 -2.94
N LEU A 382 -31.57 8.94 -3.07
CA LEU A 382 -31.05 8.43 -4.34
C LEU A 382 -32.17 8.19 -5.38
N LYS A 383 -33.35 7.76 -4.92
CA LYS A 383 -34.54 7.62 -5.77
C LYS A 383 -34.99 8.94 -6.39
N LYS A 384 -34.81 10.07 -5.69
CA LYS A 384 -35.15 11.41 -6.17
C LYS A 384 -34.13 11.90 -7.21
N TYR A 385 -32.84 11.63 -6.98
CA TYR A 385 -31.73 12.10 -7.83
C TYR A 385 -31.50 11.29 -9.13
N LEU A 386 -31.92 10.02 -9.18
CA LEU A 386 -31.94 9.24 -10.43
C LEU A 386 -32.83 9.88 -11.51
N ASN A 387 -33.87 10.62 -11.11
CA ASN A 387 -34.76 11.31 -12.03
C ASN A 387 -34.14 12.58 -12.64
N GLU A 388 -33.15 13.21 -11.99
CA GLU A 388 -32.52 14.45 -12.43
C GLU A 388 -31.29 14.24 -13.35
N LYS A 389 -30.92 12.98 -13.64
CA LYS A 389 -29.82 12.58 -14.56
C LYS A 389 -28.45 13.25 -14.33
N ASN A 390 -28.16 13.74 -13.13
CA ASN A 390 -26.86 14.35 -12.84
C ASN A 390 -25.80 13.30 -12.45
N THR A 391 -24.82 13.09 -13.32
CA THR A 391 -23.84 11.98 -13.26
C THR A 391 -22.89 12.04 -12.06
N LEU A 392 -22.56 13.24 -11.57
CA LEU A 392 -21.71 13.42 -10.39
C LEU A 392 -22.43 12.96 -9.11
N TYR A 393 -23.73 13.24 -9.00
CA TYR A 393 -24.55 12.90 -7.84
C TYR A 393 -24.85 11.41 -7.79
N ILE A 394 -25.11 10.78 -8.94
CA ILE A 394 -25.24 9.32 -9.04
C ILE A 394 -23.93 8.65 -8.59
N ALA A 395 -22.76 9.15 -9.02
CA ALA A 395 -21.47 8.60 -8.62
C ALA A 395 -21.21 8.72 -7.11
N LEU A 396 -21.46 9.88 -6.52
CA LEU A 396 -21.26 10.12 -5.08
C LEU A 396 -22.19 9.26 -4.22
N SER A 397 -23.47 9.19 -4.55
CA SER A 397 -24.44 8.38 -3.80
C SER A 397 -24.18 6.88 -3.95
N THR A 398 -23.73 6.42 -5.12
CA THR A 398 -23.33 5.02 -5.34
C THR A 398 -22.09 4.64 -4.52
N ILE A 399 -21.09 5.52 -4.44
CA ILE A 399 -19.89 5.30 -3.61
C ILE A 399 -20.28 5.18 -2.12
N ILE A 400 -21.21 6.02 -1.66
CA ILE A 400 -21.68 5.99 -0.27
C ILE A 400 -22.45 4.70 0.03
N ILE A 401 -23.34 4.26 -0.86
CA ILE A 401 -24.06 2.99 -0.71
C ILE A 401 -23.10 1.80 -0.71
N ILE A 402 -22.10 1.79 -1.60
CA ILE A 402 -21.08 0.73 -1.63
C ILE A 402 -20.32 0.68 -0.30
N ASN A 403 -19.91 1.83 0.25
CA ASN A 403 -19.20 1.89 1.53
C ASN A 403 -20.07 1.45 2.71
N LEU A 404 -21.36 1.79 2.71
CA LEU A 404 -22.31 1.36 3.74
C LEU A 404 -22.62 -0.14 3.65
N ILE A 405 -22.78 -0.69 2.45
CA ILE A 405 -23.00 -2.13 2.23
C ILE A 405 -21.75 -2.94 2.64
N LEU A 406 -20.54 -2.46 2.28
CA LEU A 406 -19.28 -3.07 2.69
C LEU A 406 -19.12 -3.08 4.22
N GLY A 407 -19.45 -1.96 4.88
CA GLY A 407 -19.40 -1.83 6.34
C GLY A 407 -20.46 -2.66 7.07
N MET A 408 -21.69 -2.74 6.54
CA MET A 408 -22.81 -3.44 7.17
C MET A 408 -22.79 -4.95 6.93
N PHE A 409 -22.39 -5.43 5.75
CA PHE A 409 -22.62 -6.84 5.36
C PHE A 409 -21.33 -7.64 5.13
N ILE A 410 -20.24 -7.00 4.70
CA ILE A 410 -19.00 -7.72 4.38
C ILE A 410 -18.06 -7.76 5.59
N LEU A 411 -18.01 -6.69 6.39
CA LEU A 411 -17.20 -6.65 7.61
C LEU A 411 -17.58 -7.74 8.64
N PRO A 412 -18.87 -8.03 8.93
CA PRO A 412 -19.25 -9.08 9.87
C PRO A 412 -18.89 -10.49 9.40
N PHE A 413 -18.91 -10.75 8.10
CA PHE A 413 -18.61 -12.05 7.49
C PHE A 413 -17.12 -12.34 7.30
N ILE A 414 -16.27 -11.32 7.41
CA ILE A 414 -14.80 -11.47 7.38
C ILE A 414 -14.25 -11.68 8.81
N ILE A 415 -15.05 -11.37 9.84
CA ILE A 415 -14.64 -11.39 11.25
C ILE A 415 -15.21 -12.61 11.99
N LEU A 416 -16.37 -13.13 11.59
CA LEU A 416 -16.82 -14.51 11.88
C LEU A 416 -16.06 -15.50 11.00
#